data_AF-A0A1X1UCK3-F1
#
_entry.id   AF-A0A1X1UCK3-F1
#
_cell.length_a   1.000
_cell.length_b   1.000
_cell.length_c   1.000
_cell.angle_alpha   90.00
_cell.angle_beta   90.00
_cell.angle_gamma   90.00
#
_symmetry.space_group_name_H-M   'P 1'
#
loop_
_entity.id
_entity.type
_entity.pdbx_description
1 polymer ?
#
loop_
_entity_poly.entity_id
_entity_poly.type
_entity_poly.pdbx_seq_one_letter_code
_entity_poly.pdbx_strand_id
1 'polypeptide(L)'
;MNTLNYRNQLVCAWSGFVFIALFLGGFWVIAGFVPPPSPANPAEVTATFFAEHTIAIRIGLWVTMVGCALVASWTVAVSAQLKRIDGAEVLAQLQLILGALLTIEFLIPVMIWQTAAFRPASNPETVMLSTTWPG
;
A
#
# COMPACT_ATOMS: atom_id res chain seq x y z
N MET A 1 -7.51 28.35 -19.87
CA MET A 1 -7.27 27.51 -18.68
C MET A 1 -6.40 28.31 -17.71
N ASN A 2 -6.84 28.59 -16.49
CA ASN A 2 -6.07 29.41 -15.55
C ASN A 2 -4.75 28.71 -15.18
N THR A 3 -3.65 29.46 -15.09
CA THR A 3 -2.29 28.93 -14.84
C THR A 3 -2.22 28.06 -13.58
N LEU A 4 -2.99 28.41 -12.54
CA LEU A 4 -3.12 27.64 -11.30
C LEU A 4 -3.76 26.26 -11.51
N ASN A 5 -4.78 26.16 -12.37
CA ASN A 5 -5.46 24.89 -12.66
C ASN A 5 -4.52 23.93 -13.42
N TYR A 6 -3.76 24.46 -14.38
CA TYR A 6 -2.76 23.69 -15.10
C TYR A 6 -1.65 23.14 -14.18
N ARG A 7 -1.13 23.96 -13.26
CA ARG A 7 -0.14 23.52 -12.27
C ARG A 7 -0.68 22.41 -11.37
N ASN A 8 -1.92 22.52 -10.90
CA ASN A 8 -2.54 21.49 -10.06
C ASN A 8 -2.73 20.17 -10.82
N GLN A 9 -3.16 20.21 -12.09
CA GLN A 9 -3.24 19.01 -12.93
C GLN A 9 -1.89 18.35 -13.13
N LEU A 10 -0.82 19.14 -13.30
CA LEU A 10 0.53 18.62 -13.48
C LEU A 10 1.04 17.93 -12.21
N VAL A 11 0.81 18.52 -11.03
CA VAL A 11 1.15 17.89 -9.73
C VAL A 11 0.40 16.57 -9.56
N CYS A 12 -0.90 16.55 -9.84
CA CYS A 12 -1.70 15.32 -9.79
C CYS A 12 -1.28 14.29 -10.86
N ALA A 13 -0.79 14.70 -12.02
CA ALA A 13 -0.30 13.77 -13.03
C ALA A 13 1.02 13.11 -12.57
N TRP A 14 1.94 13.90 -12.00
CA TRP A 14 3.22 13.40 -11.53
C TRP A 14 3.13 12.50 -10.30
N SER A 15 2.08 12.65 -9.48
CA SER A 15 1.89 11.79 -8.31
C SER A 15 1.73 10.31 -8.67
N GLY A 16 1.29 9.97 -9.88
CA GLY A 16 1.25 8.59 -10.37
C GLY A 16 2.65 7.97 -10.53
N PHE A 17 3.62 8.73 -11.05
CA PHE A 17 5.01 8.28 -11.15
C PHE A 17 5.66 8.15 -9.77
N VAL A 18 5.37 9.10 -8.87
CA VAL A 18 5.84 9.05 -7.49
C VAL A 18 5.22 7.84 -6.75
N PHE A 19 3.94 7.57 -6.97
CA PHE A 19 3.28 6.35 -6.47
C PHE A 19 4.04 5.09 -6.90
N ILE A 20 4.30 4.93 -8.21
CA ILE A 20 4.99 3.75 -8.73
C ILE A 20 6.38 3.59 -8.07
N ALA A 21 7.14 4.69 -7.96
CA ALA A 21 8.46 4.68 -7.35
C ALA A 21 8.41 4.29 -5.86
N LEU A 22 7.48 4.86 -5.09
CA LEU A 22 7.32 4.56 -3.66
C LEU A 22 6.76 3.16 -3.43
N PHE A 23 5.81 2.71 -4.25
CA PHE A 23 5.22 1.39 -4.15
C PHE A 23 6.25 0.31 -4.47
N LEU A 24 6.91 0.39 -5.63
CA LEU A 24 7.93 -0.59 -6.00
C LEU A 24 9.15 -0.49 -5.08
N GLY A 25 9.62 0.72 -4.75
CA GLY A 25 10.72 0.90 -3.81
C GLY A 25 10.42 0.32 -2.43
N GLY A 26 9.27 0.67 -1.85
CA GLY A 26 8.86 0.20 -0.53
C GLY A 26 8.55 -1.29 -0.48
N PHE A 27 7.66 -1.75 -1.36
CA PHE A 27 7.12 -3.11 -1.34
C PHE A 27 8.10 -4.15 -1.86
N TRP A 28 8.75 -3.87 -2.99
CA TRP A 28 9.68 -4.80 -3.61
C TRP A 28 11.06 -4.66 -3.00
N VAL A 29 11.67 -3.47 -3.09
CA VAL A 29 13.10 -3.31 -2.78
C VAL A 29 13.36 -3.33 -1.27
N ILE A 30 12.57 -2.58 -0.49
CA ILE A 30 12.82 -2.44 0.96
C ILE A 30 12.19 -3.59 1.75
N ALA A 31 10.92 -3.93 1.51
CA ALA A 31 10.25 -5.01 2.24
C ALA A 31 10.61 -6.41 1.72
N GLY A 32 11.16 -6.53 0.51
CA GLY A 32 11.65 -7.80 -0.03
C GLY A 32 10.53 -8.79 -0.40
N PHE A 33 9.31 -8.33 -0.69
CA PHE A 33 8.17 -9.21 -0.98
C PHE A 33 8.19 -9.80 -2.40
N VAL A 34 9.31 -9.72 -3.13
CA VAL A 34 9.47 -10.35 -4.45
C VAL A 34 10.78 -11.14 -4.47
N PRO A 35 10.72 -12.48 -4.61
CA PRO A 35 9.52 -13.29 -4.81
C PRO A 35 8.61 -13.34 -3.55
N PRO A 36 7.27 -13.27 -3.72
CA PRO A 36 6.35 -13.24 -2.57
C PRO A 36 6.44 -14.52 -1.76
N PRO A 37 6.36 -14.44 -0.41
CA PRO A 37 6.29 -15.63 0.43
C PRO A 37 5.07 -16.45 0.01
N SER A 38 5.33 -17.71 -0.38
CA SER A 38 4.28 -18.59 -0.87
C SER A 38 3.20 -18.80 0.20
N PRO A 39 1.91 -18.72 -0.13
CA PRO A 39 0.84 -19.04 0.82
C PRO A 39 0.83 -20.52 1.23
N ALA A 40 1.55 -21.38 0.51
CA ALA A 40 1.77 -22.78 0.88
C ALA A 40 2.93 -22.97 1.88
N ASN A 41 3.68 -21.91 2.21
CA ASN A 41 4.75 -22.01 3.19
C ASN A 41 4.16 -22.31 4.58
N PRO A 42 4.81 -23.19 5.38
CA PRO A 42 4.45 -23.35 6.78
C PRO A 42 4.45 -21.99 7.49
N ALA A 43 3.46 -21.75 8.36
CA ALA A 43 3.31 -20.48 9.07
C ALA A 43 4.58 -20.04 9.82
N GLU A 44 5.37 -21.02 10.26
CA GLU A 44 6.66 -20.85 10.95
C GLU A 44 7.73 -20.22 10.04
N VAL A 45 7.79 -20.61 8.77
CA VAL A 45 8.73 -20.05 7.78
C VAL A 45 8.41 -18.58 7.51
N THR A 46 7.13 -18.25 7.40
CA THR A 46 6.68 -16.86 7.24
C THR A 46 6.99 -16.05 8.49
N ALA A 47 6.77 -16.61 9.69
CA ALA A 47 7.09 -15.92 10.94
C ALA A 47 8.59 -15.60 11.07
N THR A 48 9.48 -16.53 10.69
CA THR A 48 10.93 -16.31 10.70
C THR A 48 11.35 -15.20 9.75
N PHE A 49 10.79 -15.15 8.53
CA PHE A 49 11.05 -14.07 7.58
C PHE A 49 10.68 -12.69 8.13
N PHE A 50 9.49 -12.58 8.77
CA PHE A 50 9.07 -11.33 9.39
C PHE A 50 9.93 -10.95 10.60
N ALA A 51 10.45 -11.93 11.36
CA ALA A 51 11.31 -11.71 12.51
C ALA A 51 12.73 -11.24 12.12
N GLU A 52 13.33 -11.84 11.09
CA GLU A 52 14.69 -11.51 10.63
C GLU A 52 14.75 -10.15 9.93
N HIS A 53 13.67 -9.74 9.26
CA HIS A 53 13.62 -8.50 8.47
C HIS A 53 12.62 -7.47 8.99
N THR A 54 12.25 -7.53 10.28
CA THR A 54 11.17 -6.71 10.85
C THR A 54 11.29 -5.22 10.55
N ILE A 55 12.47 -4.62 10.72
CA ILE A 55 12.67 -3.18 10.52
C ILE A 55 12.51 -2.82 9.04
N ALA A 56 13.14 -3.59 8.15
CA ALA A 56 13.06 -3.38 6.71
C ALA A 56 11.62 -3.51 6.21
N ILE A 57 10.91 -4.56 6.62
CA ILE A 57 9.49 -4.77 6.28
C ILE A 57 8.64 -3.60 6.77
N ARG A 58 8.82 -3.15 8.03
CA ARG A 58 8.03 -2.03 8.57
C ARG A 58 8.27 -0.73 7.81
N ILE A 59 9.52 -0.40 7.50
CA ILE A 59 9.87 0.81 6.73
C ILE A 59 9.32 0.70 5.31
N GLY A 60 9.53 -0.45 4.65
CA GLY A 60 9.09 -0.69 3.28
C GLY A 60 7.57 -0.59 3.13
N LEU A 61 6.82 -1.19 4.05
CA LEU A 61 5.36 -1.11 4.07
C LEU A 61 4.87 0.32 4.38
N TRP A 62 5.53 1.04 5.29
CA TRP A 62 5.19 2.45 5.55
C TRP A 62 5.41 3.34 4.33
N VAL A 63 6.55 3.20 3.64
CA VAL A 63 6.85 3.89 2.37
C VAL A 63 5.81 3.56 1.31
N THR A 64 5.41 2.28 1.24
CA THR A 64 4.36 1.80 0.34
C THR A 64 3.01 2.48 0.65
N MET A 65 2.61 2.55 1.93
CA MET A 65 1.35 3.21 2.35
C MET A 65 1.32 4.68 1.91
N VAL A 66 2.43 5.41 2.09
CA VAL A 66 2.54 6.81 1.63
C VAL A 66 2.37 6.90 0.12
N GLY A 67 2.98 5.97 -0.63
CA GLY A 67 2.79 5.85 -2.07
C GLY A 67 1.32 5.63 -2.45
N CYS A 68 0.62 4.70 -1.80
CA CYS A 68 -0.78 4.37 -2.13
C CYS A 68 -1.71 5.59 -2.05
N ALA A 69 -1.50 6.50 -1.10
CA ALA A 69 -2.30 7.72 -0.97
C ALA A 69 -2.22 8.63 -2.22
N LEU A 70 -1.14 8.55 -2.99
CA LEU A 70 -0.95 9.35 -4.21
C LEU A 70 -1.82 8.85 -5.38
N VAL A 71 -2.29 7.59 -5.36
CA VAL A 71 -3.19 7.03 -6.39
C VAL A 71 -4.49 7.84 -6.50
N ALA A 72 -5.03 8.33 -5.39
CA ALA A 72 -6.22 9.18 -5.39
C ALA A 72 -5.99 10.47 -6.19
N SER A 73 -4.87 11.15 -5.97
CA SER A 73 -4.54 12.38 -6.69
C SER A 73 -4.30 12.12 -8.18
N TRP A 74 -3.65 11.00 -8.53
CA TRP A 74 -3.47 10.59 -9.92
C TRP A 74 -4.79 10.28 -10.62
N THR A 75 -5.70 9.58 -9.93
CA THR A 75 -7.06 9.29 -10.41
C THR A 75 -7.80 10.58 -10.76
N VAL A 76 -7.72 11.62 -9.91
CA VAL A 76 -8.34 12.91 -10.19
C VAL A 76 -7.77 13.54 -11.47
N ALA A 77 -6.46 13.45 -11.70
CA ALA A 77 -5.82 13.95 -12.92
C ALA A 77 -6.35 13.23 -14.17
N VAL A 78 -6.47 11.90 -14.13
CA VAL A 78 -7.00 11.09 -15.23
C VAL A 78 -8.45 11.43 -15.50
N SER A 79 -9.31 11.46 -14.47
CA SER A 79 -10.71 11.85 -14.61
C SER A 79 -10.88 13.27 -15.17
N ALA A 80 -10.00 14.20 -14.78
CA ALA A 80 -10.01 15.56 -15.35
C ALA A 80 -9.67 15.57 -16.84
N GLN A 81 -8.78 14.69 -17.33
CA GLN A 81 -8.54 14.56 -18.76
C GLN A 81 -9.71 13.90 -19.50
N LEU A 82 -10.34 12.87 -18.91
CA LEU A 82 -11.52 12.23 -19.53
C LEU A 82 -12.68 13.23 -19.71
N LYS A 83 -12.90 14.13 -18.75
CA LYS A 83 -13.93 15.19 -18.85
C LYS A 83 -13.74 16.17 -20.02
N ARG A 84 -12.56 16.18 -20.66
CA ARG A 84 -12.27 17.03 -21.84
C ARG A 84 -12.71 16.38 -23.14
N ILE A 85 -13.08 15.10 -23.12
CA ILE A 85 -13.55 14.34 -24.28
C ILE A 85 -15.08 14.45 -24.32
N ASP A 86 -15.62 14.92 -25.45
CA ASP A 86 -17.06 15.04 -25.65
C ASP A 86 -17.74 13.66 -25.52
N GLY A 87 -18.78 13.57 -24.70
CA GLY A 87 -19.53 12.33 -24.44
C GLY A 87 -18.92 11.39 -23.38
N ALA A 88 -17.74 11.69 -22.83
CA ALA A 88 -17.07 10.84 -21.84
C ALA A 88 -17.43 11.15 -20.38
N GLU A 89 -18.44 11.97 -20.10
CA GLU A 89 -18.75 12.45 -18.74
C GLU A 89 -19.04 11.31 -17.75
N VAL A 90 -19.90 10.37 -18.14
CA VAL A 90 -20.24 9.19 -17.33
C VAL A 90 -19.01 8.31 -17.11
N LEU A 91 -18.17 8.15 -18.12
CA LEU A 91 -16.91 7.39 -18.01
C LEU A 91 -15.91 8.08 -17.09
N ALA A 92 -15.84 9.41 -17.10
CA ALA A 92 -14.98 10.18 -16.21
C ALA A 92 -15.42 10.04 -14.73
N GLN A 93 -16.73 10.00 -14.48
CA GLN A 93 -17.30 9.73 -13.15
C GLN A 93 -17.02 8.30 -12.70
N LEU A 94 -17.24 7.31 -13.58
CA LEU A 94 -16.94 5.91 -13.31
C LEU A 94 -15.46 5.72 -12.98
N GLN A 95 -14.55 6.28 -13.78
CA GLN A 95 -13.11 6.28 -13.53
C GLN A 95 -12.74 6.87 -12.17
N LEU A 96 -13.39 7.96 -11.77
CA LEU A 96 -13.12 8.61 -10.48
C LEU A 96 -13.52 7.70 -9.31
N ILE A 97 -14.70 7.08 -9.39
CA ILE A 97 -15.20 6.15 -8.37
C ILE A 97 -14.30 4.93 -8.28
N LEU A 98 -14.00 4.30 -9.42
CA LEU A 98 -13.15 3.10 -9.46
C LEU A 98 -11.73 3.38 -8.98
N GLY A 99 -11.13 4.52 -9.35
CA GLY A 99 -9.79 4.87 -8.86
C GLY A 99 -9.76 5.25 -7.36
N ALA A 100 -10.85 5.81 -6.83
CA ALA A 100 -10.99 6.01 -5.38
C ALA A 100 -11.06 4.66 -4.65
N LEU A 101 -11.83 3.69 -5.16
CA LEU A 101 -11.89 2.33 -4.63
C LEU A 101 -10.54 1.62 -4.73
N LEU A 102 -9.83 1.78 -5.85
CA LEU A 102 -8.49 1.24 -6.04
C LEU A 102 -7.48 1.76 -4.99
N THR A 103 -7.62 3.02 -4.58
CA THR A 103 -6.77 3.58 -3.51
C THR A 103 -6.97 2.83 -2.19
N ILE A 104 -8.22 2.49 -1.85
CA ILE A 104 -8.55 1.72 -0.65
C ILE A 104 -8.07 0.28 -0.79
N GLU A 105 -8.25 -0.33 -1.96
CA GLU A 105 -7.79 -1.68 -2.29
C GLU A 105 -6.29 -1.84 -2.06
N PHE A 106 -5.46 -0.83 -2.38
CA PHE A 106 -4.03 -0.89 -2.09
C PHE A 106 -3.70 -0.66 -0.61
N LEU A 107 -4.48 0.13 0.12
CA LEU A 107 -4.20 0.42 1.53
C LEU A 107 -4.52 -0.76 2.46
N ILE A 108 -5.62 -1.47 2.22
CA ILE A 108 -6.07 -2.60 3.06
C ILE A 108 -4.99 -3.70 3.22
N PRO A 109 -4.44 -4.30 2.15
CA PRO A 109 -3.45 -5.38 2.28
C PRO A 109 -2.16 -4.89 2.91
N VAL A 110 -1.73 -3.66 2.60
CA VAL A 110 -0.54 -3.07 3.22
C VAL A 110 -0.73 -2.88 4.73
N MET A 111 -1.92 -2.46 5.18
CA MET A 111 -2.24 -2.39 6.61
C MET A 111 -2.25 -3.78 7.27
N ILE A 112 -2.76 -4.80 6.59
CA ILE A 112 -2.74 -6.19 7.09
C ILE A 112 -1.29 -6.68 7.25
N TRP A 113 -0.42 -6.49 6.26
CA TRP A 113 0.99 -6.86 6.39
C TRP A 113 1.73 -6.02 7.42
N GLN A 114 1.40 -4.75 7.55
CA GLN A 114 2.01 -3.86 8.54
C GLN A 114 1.67 -4.32 9.96
N THR A 115 0.40 -4.67 10.21
CA THR A 115 -0.03 -5.22 11.51
C THR A 115 0.63 -6.56 11.80
N ALA A 116 0.78 -7.44 10.80
CA ALA A 116 1.53 -8.68 10.93
C ALA A 116 3.00 -8.43 11.32
N ALA A 117 3.65 -7.43 10.71
CA ALA A 117 5.03 -7.04 11.02
C ALA A 117 5.21 -6.41 12.42
N PHE A 118 4.13 -5.90 13.02
CA PHE A 118 4.13 -5.40 14.40
C PHE A 118 3.72 -6.45 15.43
N ARG A 119 3.18 -7.60 15.01
CA ARG A 119 2.85 -8.68 15.93
C ARG A 119 4.15 -9.26 16.48
N PRO A 120 4.36 -9.28 17.81
CA PRO A 120 5.49 -10.00 18.39
C PRO A 120 5.41 -11.45 17.92
N ALA A 121 6.48 -11.96 17.30
CA ALA A 121 6.73 -13.40 17.35
C ALA A 121 6.77 -13.71 18.84
N SER A 122 5.84 -14.53 19.31
CA SER A 122 5.50 -14.67 20.73
C SER A 122 6.75 -14.63 21.61
N ASN A 123 6.86 -13.60 22.45
CA ASN A 123 7.92 -13.58 23.46
C ASN A 123 7.77 -14.88 24.27
N PRO A 124 8.80 -15.72 24.42
CA PRO A 124 8.68 -16.99 25.15
C PRO A 124 8.04 -16.80 26.52
N GLU A 125 8.30 -15.65 27.15
CA GLU A 125 7.72 -15.26 28.44
C GLU A 125 6.20 -15.08 28.43
N THR A 126 5.60 -14.57 27.35
CA THR A 126 4.14 -14.37 27.27
C THR A 126 3.39 -15.67 27.00
N VAL A 127 4.01 -16.59 26.25
CA VAL A 127 3.49 -17.96 26.08
C VAL A 127 3.63 -18.74 27.38
N MET A 128 4.79 -18.62 28.05
CA MET A 128 5.05 -19.26 29.34
C MET A 128 4.03 -18.84 30.40
N LEU A 129 3.71 -17.54 30.51
CA LEU A 129 2.70 -17.02 31.43
C LEU A 129 1.28 -17.57 31.16
N SER A 130 0.92 -17.82 29.89
CA SER A 130 -0.37 -18.42 29.53
C SER A 130 -0.44 -19.93 29.79
N THR A 131 0.69 -20.62 29.81
CA THR A 131 0.78 -22.06 30.10
C THR A 131 0.97 -22.38 31.58
N THR A 132 1.33 -21.41 32.42
CA THR A 132 1.53 -21.57 33.87
C THR A 132 0.29 -21.21 34.71
N TRP A 133 -0.92 -21.18 34.14
CA TRP A 133 -2.14 -21.04 34.93
C TRP A 133 -2.29 -22.24 35.88
N PRO A 134 -2.28 -22.07 37.22
CA PRO A 134 -2.69 -23.13 38.12
C PRO A 134 -4.22 -23.22 38.01
N GLY A 135 -4.73 -24.40 37.66
CA GLY A 135 -6.16 -24.69 37.59
C GLY A 135 -6.91 -24.30 38.86
#